data_AF-A0A948V2S2-F1
#
_entry.id   AF-A0A948V2S2-F1
#
_cell.length_a   1.000
_cell.length_b   1.000
_cell.length_c   1.000
_cell.angle_alpha   90.00
_cell.angle_beta   90.00
_cell.angle_gamma   90.00
#
_symmetry.space_group_name_H-M   'P 1'
#
loop_
_entity.id
_entity.type
_entity.pdbx_description
1 polymer ?
#
loop_
_entity_poly.entity_id
_entity_poly.type
_entity_poly.pdbx_seq_one_letter_code
_entity_poly.pdbx_strand_id
1 'polypeptide(L)' 'MSTPRLDRRTLLRGAAAGGGLLGLQGLLPAWAQTGSPGLRADLPTLTGPNIDLTVGHSSFTVGGRTGHAVTMNG' A
#
# COMPACT_ATOMS: atom_id res chain seq x y z
N MET A 1 -18.83 -22.04 27.95
CA MET A 1 -18.13 -21.08 27.06
C MET A 1 -19.12 -19.97 26.72
N SER A 2 -18.99 -18.80 27.33
CA SER A 2 -19.90 -17.67 27.05
C SER A 2 -19.52 -17.07 25.71
N THR A 3 -20.40 -17.21 24.71
CA THR A 3 -20.29 -16.49 23.44
C THR A 3 -20.26 -14.99 23.76
N PRO A 4 -19.27 -14.22 23.27
CA PRO A 4 -19.27 -12.79 23.47
C PRO A 4 -20.53 -12.23 22.83
N ARG A 5 -21.47 -11.75 23.65
CA ARG A 5 -22.71 -11.14 23.18
C ARG A 5 -22.33 -9.80 22.58
N LEU A 6 -22.16 -9.76 21.25
CA LEU A 6 -21.95 -8.51 20.51
C LEU A 6 -23.14 -7.59 20.77
N ASP A 7 -22.96 -6.63 21.68
CA ASP A 7 -23.95 -5.58 21.92
C ASP A 7 -23.97 -4.64 20.71
N ARG A 8 -25.17 -4.32 20.24
CA ARG A 8 -25.45 -3.37 19.16
C ARG A 8 -24.68 -2.07 19.36
N ARG A 9 -24.58 -1.57 20.59
CA ARG A 9 -23.84 -0.33 20.89
C ARG A 9 -22.35 -0.48 20.66
N THR A 10 -21.76 -1.60 21.06
CA THR A 10 -20.34 -1.90 20.84
C THR A 10 -20.06 -2.06 19.35
N LEU A 11 -20.96 -2.72 18.61
CA LEU A 11 -20.87 -2.84 17.17
C LEU A 11 -20.98 -1.48 16.46
N LEU A 12 -21.95 -0.64 16.85
CA LEU A 12 -22.12 0.70 16.28
C LEU A 12 -20.95 1.63 16.61
N ARG A 13 -20.38 1.54 17.83
CA ARG A 13 -19.18 2.30 18.20
C ARG A 13 -17.96 1.85 17.41
N GLY A 14 -17.77 0.54 17.25
CA GLY A 14 -16.70 -0.02 16.41
C GLY A 14 -16.84 0.40 14.94
N ALA A 15 -18.06 0.34 14.41
CA ALA A 15 -18.36 0.78 13.04
C ALA A 15 -18.18 2.29 12.86
N ALA A 16 -18.60 3.11 13.84
CA ALA A 16 -18.40 4.57 13.80
C ALA A 16 -16.91 4.95 13.93
N ALA A 17 -16.15 4.27 14.79
CA ALA A 17 -14.72 4.51 14.91
C ALA A 17 -13.98 4.07 13.63
N GLY A 18 -14.24 2.86 13.14
CA GLY A 18 -13.62 2.35 11.91
C GLY A 18 -14.03 3.13 10.66
N GLY A 19 -15.32 3.42 10.51
CA GLY A 19 -15.86 4.20 9.40
C GLY A 19 -15.46 5.68 9.46
N GLY A 20 -15.28 6.25 10.65
CA GLY A 20 -14.74 7.59 10.84
C GLY A 20 -13.30 7.68 10.33
N LEU A 21 -12.41 6.79 10.76
CA LEU A 21 -11.03 6.71 10.26
C LEU A 21 -10.96 6.49 8.74
N LEU A 22 -11.84 5.65 8.20
CA LEU A 22 -12.03 5.43 6.76
C LEU A 22 -12.88 6.50 6.06
N GLY A 23 -13.30 7.56 6.74
CA GLY A 23 -13.90 8.75 6.11
C GLY A 23 -12.91 9.90 6.05
N LEU A 24 -11.99 9.97 7.02
CA LEU A 24 -11.01 11.04 7.16
C LEU A 24 -9.97 11.06 6.03
N GLN A 25 -9.70 9.94 5.34
CA GLN A 25 -8.79 9.99 4.20
C GLN A 25 -9.32 10.89 3.10
N GLY A 26 -10.63 11.00 2.87
CA GLY A 26 -11.19 11.91 1.87
C GLY A 26 -11.08 13.40 2.24
N LEU A 27 -10.67 13.70 3.47
CA LEU A 27 -10.41 15.07 3.96
C LEU A 27 -8.95 15.49 3.83
N LEU A 28 -8.07 14.56 3.42
CA LEU A 28 -6.70 14.91 3.11
C LEU A 28 -6.68 15.80 1.86
N PRO A 29 -5.88 16.86 1.83
CA PRO A 29 -5.70 17.67 0.63
C PRO A 29 -5.16 16.79 -0.52
N ALA A 30 -5.40 17.20 -1.78
CA ALA A 30 -5.06 16.41 -2.96
C ALA A 30 -3.59 15.93 -3.01
N TRP A 31 -2.66 16.70 -2.43
CA TRP A 31 -1.24 16.36 -2.35
C TRP A 31 -0.92 15.22 -1.35
N ALA A 32 -1.80 14.95 -0.39
CA ALA A 32 -1.66 13.91 0.63
C ALA A 32 -2.52 12.67 0.34
N GLN A 33 -3.33 12.71 -0.72
CA GLN A 33 -4.09 11.56 -1.21
C GLN A 33 -3.16 10.60 -1.97
N THR A 34 -3.29 9.29 -1.74
CA THR A 34 -2.64 8.32 -2.63
C THR A 34 -3.37 8.30 -3.97
N GLY A 35 -2.66 8.59 -5.06
CA GLY A 35 -3.21 8.56 -6.42
C GLY A 35 -3.26 7.14 -7.03
N SER A 36 -2.73 6.14 -6.33
CA SER A 36 -2.72 4.75 -6.77
C SER A 36 -2.86 3.77 -5.60
N PRO A 37 -3.23 2.52 -5.84
CA PRO A 37 -3.17 1.45 -4.84
C PRO A 37 -1.74 1.09 -4.38
N GLY A 38 -0.71 1.73 -4.93
CA GLY A 38 0.69 1.34 -4.81
C GLY A 38 1.11 0.32 -5.87
N LEU A 39 2.43 0.10 -6.00
CA LEU A 39 2.99 -0.99 -6.79
C LEU A 39 2.99 -2.26 -5.94
N ARG A 40 2.72 -3.41 -6.56
CA ARG A 40 3.00 -4.69 -5.89
C ARG A 40 4.51 -4.82 -5.73
N ALA A 41 4.93 -5.40 -4.60
CA ALA A 41 6.32 -5.78 -4.39
C ALA A 41 6.63 -7.01 -5.25
N ASP A 42 6.80 -6.78 -6.55
CA ASP A 42 7.07 -7.83 -7.53
C ASP A 42 8.52 -8.31 -7.46
N LEU A 43 9.40 -7.52 -6.81
CA LEU A 43 10.75 -7.94 -6.47
C LEU A 43 10.81 -8.52 -5.04
N PRO A 44 11.58 -9.60 -4.84
CA PRO A 44 11.82 -10.13 -3.51
C PRO A 44 12.54 -9.10 -2.63
N THR A 45 12.14 -9.00 -1.37
CA THR A 45 12.87 -8.19 -0.38
C THR A 45 14.19 -8.88 -0.05
N LEU A 46 15.31 -8.20 -0.30
CA LEU A 46 16.64 -8.67 0.07
C LEU A 46 16.87 -8.48 1.58
N THR A 47 17.52 -9.44 2.23
CA THR A 47 17.84 -9.39 3.67
C THR A 47 19.23 -9.96 3.93
N GLY A 48 19.87 -9.49 5.01
CA GLY A 48 21.21 -9.91 5.41
C GLY A 48 22.12 -8.73 5.77
N PRO A 49 23.33 -9.00 6.29
CA PRO A 49 24.29 -7.95 6.66
C PRO A 49 24.89 -7.25 5.43
N ASN A 50 24.83 -7.87 4.26
CA ASN A 50 25.25 -7.30 2.98
C ASN A 50 24.09 -7.42 1.99
N ILE A 51 23.84 -6.34 1.24
CA ILE A 51 22.78 -6.26 0.22
C ILE A 51 23.43 -5.85 -1.09
N ASP A 52 23.55 -6.81 -2.01
CA ASP A 52 24.14 -6.55 -3.32
C ASP A 52 23.09 -5.96 -4.27
N LEU A 53 23.41 -4.78 -4.82
CA LEU A 53 22.57 -4.06 -5.76
C LEU A 53 23.32 -3.89 -7.08
N THR A 54 22.73 -4.34 -8.18
CA THR A 54 23.22 -4.07 -9.53
C THR A 54 22.37 -2.98 -10.17
N VAL A 55 22.99 -1.87 -10.56
CA VAL A 55 22.32 -0.79 -11.30
C VAL A 55 22.51 -1.01 -12.80
N GLY A 56 21.41 -1.08 -13.54
CA GLY A 56 21.43 -1.34 -14.98
C GLY A 56 20.43 -0.48 -15.75
N HIS A 57 20.44 -0.66 -17.07
CA HIS A 57 19.46 -0.06 -17.96
C HIS A 57 18.55 -1.15 -18.53
N SER A 58 17.23 -0.95 -18.47
CA SER A 58 16.26 -1.90 -19.00
C SER A 58 15.05 -1.20 -19.60
N SER A 59 14.30 -1.89 -20.46
CA SER A 59 13.02 -1.39 -20.97
C SER A 59 11.91 -1.63 -19.94
N PHE A 60 11.15 -0.61 -19.60
CA PHE A 60 10.04 -0.70 -18.65
C PHE A 60 8.73 -0.19 -19.26
N THR A 61 7.63 -0.90 -19.02
CA THR A 61 6.30 -0.56 -19.55
C THR A 61 5.39 -0.04 -18.44
N VAL A 62 4.89 1.19 -18.59
CA VAL A 62 3.93 1.82 -17.69
C VAL A 62 2.76 2.39 -18.47
N GLY A 63 1.53 2.08 -18.05
CA GLY A 63 0.32 2.57 -18.73
C GLY A 63 0.26 2.25 -20.22
N GLY A 64 0.78 1.08 -20.64
CA GLY A 64 0.83 0.65 -22.04
C GLY A 64 1.92 1.30 -22.90
N ARG A 65 2.82 2.11 -22.30
CA ARG A 65 3.94 2.75 -22.99
C ARG A 65 5.26 2.19 -22.48
N THR A 66 6.11 1.73 -23.38
CA THR A 66 7.46 1.24 -23.06
C THR A 66 8.48 2.36 -23.22
N GLY A 67 9.37 2.48 -22.24
CA GLY A 67 10.47 3.45 -22.24
C GLY A 67 11.75 2.87 -21.66
N HIS A 68 12.82 3.66 -21.71
CA HIS A 68 14.09 3.35 -21.07
C HIS A 68 14.02 3.66 -19.57
N ALA A 69 14.50 2.72 -18.75
CA ALA A 69 14.58 2.84 -17.31
C ALA A 69 16.00 2.53 -16.82
N VAL A 70 16.34 3.14 -15.67
CA VAL A 70 17.47 2.72 -14.84
C VAL A 70 16.89 1.92 -13.69
N THR A 71 17.40 0.71 -13.48
CA THR A 71 16.80 -0.25 -12.56
C THR A 71 17.83 -0.85 -11.60
N MET A 72 17.33 -1.45 -10.52
CA MET A 72 18.13 -2.21 -9.55
C MET A 72 17.71 -3.67 -9.59
N ASN A 73 18.66 -4.56 -9.87
CA ASN A 73 18.43 -6.01 -9.97
C ASN A 73 17.37 -6.43 -11.02
N GLY A 74 17.13 -5.58 -12.03
CA GLY A 74 16.19 -5.83 -13.13
C GLY A 74 15.45 -4.59 -13.58
#